data_AF-A0A6P1T9L9-F1
#
_entry.id   AF-A0A6P1T9L9-F1
#
_cell.length_a   1.000
_cell.length_b   1.000
_cell.length_c   1.000
_cell.angle_alpha   90.00
_cell.angle_beta   90.00
_cell.angle_gamma   90.00
#
_symmetry.space_group_name_H-M   'P 1'
#
loop_
_entity.id
_entity.type
_entity.pdbx_description
1 polymer ?
#
loop_
_entity_poly.entity_id
_entity_poly.type
_entity_poly.pdbx_seq_one_letter_code
_entity_poly.pdbx_strand_id
1 'polypeptide(L)'
;MKNFLPVLAIPLLCFSSAMPAQSGIELKLSDDRAIDVDLAEAELISELRGYAIIAGRTCIDCDENTAIFLEKIDHRQGQAVRSQPDGEDPPEPEEFARLERGDSTETKAAQRDRAQAEMDGAVDGVTEVDLSGERFTYPGKYRDYLTKELVEKTRMFYGKCHENSPALLWLSEYRTEKGWVKEEYLLVFRDEGIEHRYNQARQPSIYYIENEDCRELKGVEATTEP
;
A
#
# COMPACT_ATOMS: atom_id res chain seq x y z
N MET A 1 -40.03 -6.84 70.12
CA MET A 1 -39.08 -7.54 69.24
C MET A 1 -39.37 -7.12 67.80
N LYS A 2 -38.54 -6.23 67.23
CA LYS A 2 -38.63 -5.79 65.84
C LYS A 2 -37.22 -5.84 65.27
N ASN A 3 -36.96 -6.83 64.43
CA ASN A 3 -35.68 -7.04 63.76
C ASN A 3 -35.61 -6.11 62.54
N PHE A 4 -34.61 -5.24 62.51
CA PHE A 4 -34.21 -4.46 61.34
C PHE A 4 -33.13 -5.23 60.60
N LEU A 5 -33.40 -5.60 59.34
CA LEU A 5 -32.43 -6.16 58.39
C LEU A 5 -32.01 -5.02 57.44
N PRO A 6 -30.71 -4.73 57.26
CA PRO A 6 -30.26 -3.81 56.23
C PRO A 6 -30.12 -4.54 54.89
N VAL A 7 -30.77 -4.01 53.86
CA VAL A 7 -30.63 -4.44 52.47
C VAL A 7 -29.29 -3.91 51.94
N LEU A 8 -28.38 -4.82 51.64
CA LEU A 8 -27.09 -4.55 50.99
C LEU A 8 -27.36 -4.27 49.51
N ALA A 9 -27.12 -3.03 49.07
CA ALA A 9 -27.10 -2.66 47.66
C ALA A 9 -25.74 -3.04 47.06
N ILE A 10 -25.73 -4.02 46.16
CA ILE A 10 -24.55 -4.41 45.38
C ILE A 10 -24.51 -3.53 44.12
N PRO A 11 -23.45 -2.73 43.88
CA PRO A 11 -23.32 -2.01 42.64
C PRO A 11 -22.94 -3.00 41.52
N LEU A 12 -23.82 -3.17 40.55
CA LEU A 12 -23.49 -3.82 39.28
C LEU A 12 -22.45 -2.94 38.56
N LEU A 13 -21.19 -3.33 38.65
CA LEU A 13 -20.14 -2.84 37.76
C LEU A 13 -20.39 -3.47 36.39
N CYS A 14 -21.01 -2.70 35.49
CA CYS A 14 -21.00 -3.00 34.06
C CYS A 14 -19.57 -2.86 33.55
N PHE A 15 -18.81 -3.95 33.57
CA PHE A 15 -17.59 -4.06 32.78
C PHE A 15 -17.99 -4.16 31.32
N SER A 16 -18.03 -3.01 30.64
CA SER A 16 -18.05 -2.96 29.18
C SER A 16 -16.74 -3.59 28.70
N SER A 17 -16.79 -4.85 28.29
CA SER A 17 -15.72 -5.48 27.52
C SER A 17 -15.61 -4.72 26.21
N ALA A 18 -14.68 -3.77 26.14
CA ALA A 18 -14.21 -3.21 24.89
C ALA A 18 -13.65 -4.37 24.08
N MET A 19 -14.45 -4.88 23.13
CA MET A 19 -13.92 -5.85 22.18
C MET A 19 -12.94 -5.10 21.27
N PRO A 20 -11.70 -5.56 21.13
CA PRO A 20 -10.83 -5.02 20.09
C PRO A 20 -11.51 -5.29 18.75
N ALA A 21 -11.61 -4.27 17.92
CA ALA A 21 -12.04 -4.42 16.54
C ALA A 21 -11.05 -5.39 15.86
N GLN A 22 -11.51 -6.60 15.54
CA GLN A 22 -10.77 -7.52 14.69
C GLN A 22 -11.16 -7.18 13.25
N SER A 23 -10.44 -6.26 12.61
CA SER A 23 -10.50 -6.09 11.15
C SER A 23 -9.47 -7.01 10.52
N GLY A 24 -9.81 -8.28 10.37
CA GLY A 24 -8.99 -9.23 9.61
C GLY A 24 -9.87 -9.90 8.57
N ILE A 25 -9.55 -9.77 7.28
CA ILE A 25 -10.19 -10.57 6.22
C ILE A 25 -9.27 -11.74 5.90
N GLU A 26 -9.83 -12.94 5.97
CA GLU A 26 -9.13 -14.15 5.53
C GLU A 26 -9.25 -14.29 4.01
N LEU A 27 -8.12 -14.18 3.31
CA LEU A 27 -8.02 -14.41 1.86
C LEU A 27 -7.46 -15.79 1.57
N LYS A 28 -8.12 -16.50 0.64
CA LYS A 28 -7.70 -17.83 0.20
C LYS A 28 -6.75 -17.74 -1.00
N LEU A 29 -5.57 -18.34 -0.86
CA LEU A 29 -4.56 -18.48 -1.90
C LEU A 29 -4.84 -19.68 -2.82
N SER A 30 -4.13 -19.73 -3.94
CA SER A 30 -4.24 -20.76 -4.98
C SER A 30 -3.89 -22.17 -4.51
N ASP A 31 -3.08 -22.31 -3.46
CA ASP A 31 -2.70 -23.58 -2.84
C ASP A 31 -3.57 -23.94 -1.61
N ASP A 32 -4.77 -23.36 -1.54
CA ASP A 32 -5.74 -23.50 -0.45
C ASP A 32 -5.29 -22.97 0.92
N ARG A 33 -4.09 -22.37 1.03
CA ARG A 33 -3.70 -21.63 2.24
C ARG A 33 -4.53 -20.37 2.40
N ALA A 34 -4.60 -19.89 3.63
CA ALA A 34 -5.25 -18.63 3.98
C ALA A 34 -4.21 -17.64 4.51
N ILE A 35 -4.37 -16.37 4.15
CA ILE A 35 -3.66 -15.24 4.74
C ILE A 35 -4.68 -14.32 5.40
N ASP A 36 -4.36 -13.82 6.58
CA ASP A 36 -5.16 -12.80 7.27
C ASP A 36 -4.58 -11.43 6.93
N VAL A 37 -5.41 -10.54 6.41
CA VAL A 37 -5.02 -9.18 6.02
C VAL A 37 -5.79 -8.16 6.84
N ASP A 38 -5.10 -7.12 7.31
CA ASP A 38 -5.67 -6.03 8.10
C ASP A 38 -6.39 -5.01 7.20
N LEU A 39 -7.41 -5.48 6.49
CA LEU A 39 -8.24 -4.69 5.57
C LEU A 39 -9.70 -4.85 5.94
N ALA A 40 -10.47 -3.78 5.79
CA ALA A 40 -11.93 -3.79 5.99
C ALA A 40 -12.68 -4.43 4.80
N GLU A 41 -12.08 -4.40 3.61
CA GLU A 41 -12.53 -5.08 2.40
C GLU A 41 -11.30 -5.56 1.62
N ALA A 42 -11.33 -6.79 1.10
CA ALA A 42 -10.21 -7.34 0.34
C ALA A 42 -10.66 -8.38 -0.69
N GLU A 43 -10.04 -8.35 -1.86
CA GLU A 43 -10.18 -9.30 -2.96
C GLU A 43 -8.79 -9.67 -3.51
N LEU A 44 -8.47 -10.96 -3.57
CA LEU A 44 -7.23 -11.44 -4.17
C LEU A 44 -7.30 -11.32 -5.70
N ILE A 45 -6.41 -10.52 -6.29
CA ILE A 45 -6.30 -10.32 -7.74
C ILE A 45 -5.41 -11.38 -8.38
N SER A 46 -4.23 -11.61 -7.80
CA SER A 46 -3.25 -12.55 -8.33
C SER A 46 -2.21 -12.90 -7.27
N GLU A 47 -1.46 -13.98 -7.53
CA GLU A 47 -0.23 -14.29 -6.81
C GLU A 47 0.95 -14.16 -7.77
N LEU A 48 1.98 -13.41 -7.39
CA LEU A 48 3.19 -13.19 -8.19
C LEU A 48 4.41 -13.40 -7.31
N ARG A 49 5.21 -14.44 -7.60
CA ARG A 49 6.53 -14.67 -6.98
C ARG A 49 6.54 -14.53 -5.45
N GLY A 50 5.59 -15.17 -4.78
CA GLY A 50 5.50 -15.15 -3.32
C GLY A 50 4.86 -13.89 -2.75
N TYR A 51 4.17 -13.09 -3.56
CA TYR A 51 3.33 -11.99 -3.12
C TYR A 51 1.88 -12.21 -3.55
N ALA A 52 0.95 -11.87 -2.66
CA ALA A 52 -0.46 -11.70 -2.95
C ALA A 52 -0.71 -10.25 -3.39
N ILE A 53 -1.36 -10.09 -4.52
CA ILE A 53 -1.78 -8.80 -5.06
C ILE A 53 -3.26 -8.65 -4.73
N ILE A 54 -3.59 -7.65 -3.91
CA ILE A 54 -4.91 -7.55 -3.29
C ILE A 54 -5.54 -6.22 -3.66
N ALA A 55 -6.80 -6.23 -4.04
CA ALA A 55 -7.62 -5.02 -4.13
C ALA A 55 -8.39 -4.86 -2.81
N GLY A 56 -8.33 -3.70 -2.17
CA GLY A 56 -9.00 -3.56 -0.88
C GLY A 56 -9.12 -2.13 -0.36
N ARG A 57 -9.65 -2.03 0.86
CA ARG A 57 -9.83 -0.77 1.61
C ARG A 57 -9.48 -1.02 3.07
N THR A 58 -8.84 -0.04 3.71
CA THR A 58 -8.58 -0.07 5.15
C THR A 58 -9.80 0.39 5.96
N CYS A 59 -10.63 1.28 5.38
CA CYS A 59 -11.84 1.80 6.02
C CYS A 59 -13.02 1.97 5.05
N ILE A 60 -14.13 1.26 5.29
CA ILE A 60 -15.37 1.41 4.51
C ILE A 60 -16.12 2.69 4.91
N ASP A 61 -16.22 2.98 6.20
CA ASP A 61 -17.00 4.12 6.73
C ASP A 61 -16.35 5.49 6.45
N CYS A 62 -15.08 5.49 6.04
CA CYS A 62 -14.31 6.69 5.70
C CYS A 62 -14.46 7.10 4.23
N ASP A 63 -15.25 6.37 3.43
CA ASP A 63 -15.36 6.53 1.98
C ASP A 63 -13.99 6.46 1.27
N GLU A 64 -13.09 5.61 1.80
CA GLU A 64 -11.77 5.40 1.22
C GLU A 64 -11.91 4.77 -0.17
N ASN A 65 -11.13 5.26 -1.13
CA ASN A 65 -11.04 4.63 -2.43
C ASN A 65 -10.36 3.26 -2.32
N THR A 66 -10.86 2.28 -3.09
CA THR A 66 -10.17 0.99 -3.26
C THR A 66 -8.74 1.23 -3.74
N ALA A 67 -7.80 0.48 -3.18
CA ALA A 67 -6.38 0.53 -3.48
C ALA A 67 -5.84 -0.88 -3.79
N ILE A 68 -4.60 -0.94 -4.25
CA ILE A 68 -3.85 -2.18 -4.44
C ILE A 68 -2.88 -2.34 -3.29
N PHE A 69 -2.92 -3.50 -2.64
CA PHE A 69 -2.01 -3.89 -1.58
C PHE A 69 -1.14 -5.05 -2.04
N LEU A 70 0.10 -5.06 -1.58
CA LEU A 70 1.01 -6.18 -1.77
C LEU A 70 1.21 -6.85 -0.41
N GLU A 71 1.08 -8.17 -0.37
CA GLU A 71 1.37 -8.92 0.85
C GLU A 71 2.28 -10.10 0.58
N LYS A 72 3.37 -10.20 1.34
CA LYS A 72 4.30 -11.31 1.20
C LYS A 72 3.67 -12.60 1.71
N ILE A 73 3.68 -13.61 0.87
CA ILE A 73 3.22 -14.95 1.18
C ILE A 73 4.35 -15.68 1.91
N ASP A 74 4.33 -15.61 3.24
CA ASP A 74 5.27 -16.36 4.04
C ASP A 74 5.06 -17.87 3.88
N HIS A 75 5.99 -18.54 3.20
CA HIS A 75 6.01 -20.01 3.09
C HIS A 75 6.20 -20.73 4.44
N ARG A 76 6.45 -19.99 5.52
CA ARG A 76 6.68 -20.53 6.86
C ARG A 76 5.44 -20.53 7.76
N GLN A 77 4.34 -19.89 7.38
CA GLN A 77 3.22 -19.71 8.29
C GLN A 77 2.05 -20.67 8.02
N GLY A 78 2.05 -21.77 8.78
CA GLY A 78 0.83 -22.32 9.38
C GLY A 78 0.53 -21.66 10.74
N GLN A 79 1.00 -20.43 10.97
CA GLN A 79 0.80 -19.71 12.21
C GLN A 79 1.03 -18.21 11.96
N ALA A 80 -0.04 -17.42 12.07
CA ALA A 80 -0.03 -15.97 11.94
C ALA A 80 1.01 -15.32 12.87
N VAL A 81 2.11 -14.84 12.31
CA VAL A 81 3.00 -13.92 13.00
C VAL A 81 2.40 -12.53 12.79
N ARG A 82 1.72 -12.06 13.83
CA ARG A 82 1.40 -10.64 13.98
C ARG A 82 2.72 -9.88 14.04
N SER A 83 3.00 -9.08 13.02
CA SER A 83 3.94 -7.97 13.16
C SER A 83 3.34 -7.01 14.19
N GLN A 84 3.85 -7.04 15.43
CA GLN A 84 3.65 -5.91 16.33
C GLN A 84 4.39 -4.71 15.71
N PRO A 85 3.81 -3.51 15.68
CA PRO A 85 4.61 -2.33 15.48
C PRO A 85 5.47 -2.18 16.73
N ASP A 86 6.76 -2.49 16.60
CA ASP A 86 7.74 -2.12 17.60
C ASP A 86 7.66 -0.61 17.75
N GLY A 87 7.26 -0.17 18.94
CA GLY A 87 7.14 1.22 19.30
C GLY A 87 8.51 1.89 19.27
N GLU A 88 8.74 2.71 18.26
CA GLU A 88 9.67 3.83 18.35
C GLU A 88 8.82 5.11 18.29
N ASP A 89 8.54 5.68 19.47
CA ASP A 89 7.94 7.00 19.57
C ASP A 89 8.77 8.00 18.73
N PRO A 90 8.14 8.85 17.91
CA PRO A 90 8.86 9.86 17.14
C PRO A 90 9.61 10.81 18.09
N PRO A 91 10.89 11.14 17.81
CA PRO A 91 11.71 11.93 18.73
C PRO A 91 11.08 13.30 19.00
N GLU A 92 11.17 13.75 20.24
CA GLU A 92 10.58 15.02 20.67
C GLU A 92 11.17 16.22 19.87
N PRO A 93 10.37 17.27 19.62
CA PRO A 93 10.74 18.41 18.76
C PRO A 93 12.06 19.12 19.12
N GLU A 94 12.54 18.97 20.34
CA GLU A 94 13.74 19.65 20.84
C GLU A 94 15.06 19.05 20.33
N GLU A 95 15.08 17.81 19.84
CA GLU A 95 16.28 17.20 19.25
C GLU A 95 16.58 17.70 17.83
N PHE A 96 15.54 18.08 17.08
CA PHE A 96 15.66 18.63 15.73
C PHE A 96 16.43 19.96 15.68
N ALA A 97 16.36 20.76 16.76
CA ALA A 97 16.99 22.06 16.82
C ALA A 97 18.53 22.02 16.95
N ARG A 98 19.12 20.85 17.26
CA ARG A 98 20.57 20.72 17.48
C ARG A 98 21.36 20.36 16.22
N LEU A 99 20.71 19.88 15.16
CA LEU A 99 21.37 19.40 13.94
C LEU A 99 21.55 20.47 12.85
N GLU A 100 21.03 21.69 13.02
CA GLU A 100 21.11 22.76 12.01
C GLU A 100 22.23 23.77 12.28
N ARG A 101 23.48 23.32 12.31
CA ARG A 101 24.60 24.26 12.18
C ARG A 101 25.76 23.68 11.37
N GLY A 102 25.56 23.62 10.06
CA GLY A 102 26.57 23.33 9.05
C GLY A 102 26.07 23.79 7.68
N ASP A 103 26.77 24.76 7.10
CA ASP A 103 26.39 25.55 5.93
C ASP A 103 26.75 24.83 4.61
N SER A 104 25.81 24.85 3.65
CA SER A 104 25.96 25.06 2.20
C SER A 104 25.10 24.14 1.31
N THR A 105 24.10 24.79 0.67
CA THR A 105 23.50 24.49 -0.65
C THR A 105 23.21 23.04 -1.05
N GLU A 106 22.09 22.52 -0.53
CA GLU A 106 21.06 21.77 -1.27
C GLU A 106 19.78 21.87 -0.43
N THR A 107 18.59 22.01 -1.02
CA THR A 107 17.37 22.06 -0.20
C THR A 107 17.20 20.70 0.47
N LYS A 108 16.90 20.69 1.78
CA LYS A 108 16.71 19.43 2.54
C LYS A 108 15.68 18.48 1.92
N ALA A 109 14.74 19.01 1.13
CA ALA A 109 13.83 18.24 0.30
C ALA A 109 14.53 17.53 -0.86
N ALA A 110 15.36 18.22 -1.65
CA ALA A 110 16.14 17.60 -2.73
C ALA A 110 17.18 16.60 -2.20
N GLN A 111 17.71 16.84 -1.00
CA GLN A 111 18.63 15.91 -0.33
C GLN A 111 17.91 14.67 0.21
N ARG A 112 16.64 14.78 0.63
CA ARG A 112 15.80 13.62 0.99
C ARG A 112 15.36 12.84 -0.24
N ASP A 113 14.93 13.50 -1.31
CA ASP A 113 14.55 12.83 -2.56
C ASP A 113 15.74 12.08 -3.18
N ARG A 114 16.94 12.67 -3.08
CA ARG A 114 18.19 12.04 -3.52
C ARG A 114 18.63 10.92 -2.56
N ALA A 115 18.50 11.10 -1.25
CA ALA A 115 18.80 10.06 -0.28
C ALA A 115 17.83 8.87 -0.39
N GLN A 116 16.56 9.09 -0.75
CA GLN A 116 15.61 8.01 -1.05
C GLN A 116 16.04 7.28 -2.34
N ALA A 117 16.41 8.02 -3.39
CA ALA A 117 16.94 7.44 -4.62
C ALA A 117 18.32 6.76 -4.48
N GLU A 118 19.13 7.15 -3.48
CA GLU A 118 20.47 6.59 -3.21
C GLU A 118 20.46 5.49 -2.13
N MET A 119 19.46 5.44 -1.25
CA MET A 119 19.26 4.36 -0.27
C MET A 119 18.57 3.12 -0.88
N ASP A 120 17.81 3.30 -1.97
CA ASP A 120 17.01 2.23 -2.61
C ASP A 120 17.68 1.62 -3.87
N GLY A 121 19.01 1.67 -3.98
CA GLY A 121 19.71 1.17 -5.17
C GLY A 121 21.03 0.49 -4.84
N ALA A 122 21.03 -0.84 -4.77
CA ALA A 122 22.18 -1.59 -5.26
C ALA A 122 22.45 -1.19 -6.73
N VAL A 123 23.65 -1.44 -7.23
CA VAL A 123 24.17 -0.97 -8.54
C VAL A 123 23.28 -1.36 -9.75
N ASP A 124 22.24 -2.16 -9.54
CA ASP A 124 21.26 -2.68 -10.47
C ASP A 124 19.79 -2.24 -10.23
N GLY A 125 19.49 -1.46 -9.18
CA GLY A 125 18.12 -1.02 -8.86
C GLY A 125 17.22 -2.10 -8.24
N VAL A 126 17.80 -3.21 -7.79
CA VAL A 126 17.09 -4.28 -7.06
C VAL A 126 17.22 -4.04 -5.57
N THR A 127 16.10 -4.11 -4.85
CA THR A 127 16.10 -3.98 -3.38
C THR A 127 15.37 -5.16 -2.73
N GLU A 128 15.91 -5.61 -1.58
CA GLU A 128 15.21 -6.52 -0.67
C GLU A 128 14.23 -5.71 0.20
N VAL A 129 13.33 -4.95 -0.41
CA VAL A 129 12.26 -4.25 0.32
C VAL A 129 11.10 -5.22 0.54
N ASP A 130 10.61 -5.28 1.78
CA ASP A 130 9.35 -5.92 2.09
C ASP A 130 8.22 -4.94 1.78
N LEU A 131 7.45 -5.22 0.72
CA LEU A 131 6.30 -4.40 0.33
C LEU A 131 4.99 -4.82 1.03
N SER A 132 5.07 -5.67 2.06
CA SER A 132 3.90 -6.09 2.83
C SER A 132 3.21 -4.87 3.46
N GLY A 133 1.92 -4.71 3.18
CA GLY A 133 1.10 -3.57 3.62
C GLY A 133 1.22 -2.31 2.76
N GLU A 134 2.09 -2.29 1.74
CA GLU A 134 2.24 -1.11 0.88
C GLU A 134 0.99 -0.86 0.03
N ARG A 135 0.55 0.40 0.00
CA ARG A 135 -0.69 0.84 -0.66
C ARG A 135 -0.37 1.58 -1.97
N PHE A 136 -0.95 1.09 -3.06
CA PHE A 136 -0.84 1.67 -4.40
C PHE A 136 -2.22 2.09 -4.94
N THR A 137 -2.25 3.05 -5.86
CA THR A 137 -3.49 3.50 -6.49
C THR A 137 -4.13 2.39 -7.34
N TYR A 138 -5.45 2.22 -7.20
CA TYR A 138 -6.23 1.31 -8.04
C TYR A 138 -6.37 1.84 -9.47
N PRO A 139 -6.40 1.01 -10.53
CA PRO A 139 -6.59 1.51 -11.88
C PRO A 139 -7.97 2.16 -12.07
N GLY A 140 -8.05 3.22 -12.87
CA GLY A 140 -9.32 3.88 -13.10
C GLY A 140 -9.23 5.23 -13.80
N LYS A 141 -10.36 5.91 -13.84
CA LYS A 141 -10.49 7.30 -14.25
C LYS A 141 -10.91 8.11 -13.03
N TYR A 142 -10.08 9.06 -12.66
CA TYR A 142 -10.28 9.91 -11.51
C TYR A 142 -10.70 11.30 -11.92
N ARG A 143 -11.80 11.75 -11.34
CA ARG A 143 -12.33 13.10 -11.52
C ARG A 143 -12.06 13.92 -10.27
N ASP A 144 -11.70 15.17 -10.46
CA ASP A 144 -11.54 16.11 -9.36
C ASP A 144 -12.84 16.18 -8.55
N TYR A 145 -12.70 16.12 -7.22
CA TYR A 145 -13.84 16.07 -6.31
C TYR A 145 -14.80 17.26 -6.47
N LEU A 146 -14.28 18.47 -6.71
CA LEU A 146 -15.08 19.69 -6.78
C LEU A 146 -15.60 19.97 -8.19
N THR A 147 -14.71 20.00 -9.17
CA THR A 147 -14.99 20.40 -10.55
C THR A 147 -15.56 19.26 -11.39
N LYS A 148 -15.40 18.01 -10.95
CA LYS A 148 -15.77 16.78 -11.69
C LYS A 148 -15.03 16.61 -13.02
N GLU A 149 -14.01 17.44 -13.27
CA GLU A 149 -13.16 17.32 -14.44
C GLU A 149 -12.28 16.08 -14.34
N LEU A 150 -12.01 15.43 -15.47
CA LEU A 150 -11.06 14.31 -15.50
C LEU A 150 -9.66 14.85 -15.22
N VAL A 151 -9.03 14.32 -14.18
CA VAL A 151 -7.69 14.74 -13.73
C VAL A 151 -6.67 13.62 -13.78
N GLU A 152 -7.08 12.36 -13.72
CA GLU A 152 -6.15 11.23 -13.84
C GLU A 152 -6.79 10.02 -14.53
N LYS A 153 -5.97 9.28 -15.27
CA LYS A 153 -6.29 7.98 -15.87
C LYS A 153 -5.15 7.02 -15.54
N THR A 154 -5.48 5.90 -14.91
CA THR A 154 -4.50 4.90 -14.50
C THR A 154 -4.94 3.54 -15.00
N ARG A 155 -4.03 2.85 -15.70
CA ARG A 155 -4.21 1.45 -16.11
C ARG A 155 -3.18 0.61 -15.37
N MET A 156 -3.59 -0.56 -14.91
CA MET A 156 -2.71 -1.48 -14.20
C MET A 156 -2.68 -2.82 -14.92
N PHE A 157 -1.48 -3.36 -15.09
CA PHE A 157 -1.25 -4.68 -15.65
C PHE A 157 -0.47 -5.53 -14.65
N TYR A 158 -0.72 -6.83 -14.67
CA TYR A 158 -0.06 -7.80 -13.80
C TYR A 158 0.24 -9.10 -14.54
N GLY A 159 1.30 -9.79 -14.13
CA GLY A 159 1.77 -11.02 -14.77
C GLY A 159 3.07 -10.82 -15.54
N LYS A 160 3.27 -11.46 -16.70
CA LYS A 160 4.53 -11.38 -17.46
C LYS A 160 4.56 -10.17 -18.40
N CYS A 161 4.53 -8.97 -17.81
CA CYS A 161 4.44 -7.72 -18.54
C CYS A 161 5.81 -7.12 -18.94
N HIS A 162 6.91 -7.62 -18.38
CA HIS A 162 8.27 -7.11 -18.64
C HIS A 162 9.31 -8.23 -18.70
N GLU A 163 10.03 -8.35 -19.80
CA GLU A 163 11.15 -9.31 -20.01
C GLU A 163 10.87 -10.75 -19.53
N ASN A 164 9.65 -11.25 -19.76
CA ASN A 164 9.14 -12.55 -19.26
C ASN A 164 9.18 -12.75 -17.73
N SER A 165 9.46 -11.69 -16.98
CA SER A 165 9.47 -11.68 -15.52
C SER A 165 8.09 -11.26 -15.00
N PRO A 166 7.61 -11.86 -13.89
CA PRO A 166 6.41 -11.39 -13.20
C PRO A 166 6.59 -9.95 -12.77
N ALA A 167 5.60 -9.12 -13.08
CA ALA A 167 5.65 -7.69 -12.87
C ALA A 167 4.26 -7.11 -12.63
N LEU A 168 4.24 -5.95 -11.97
CA LEU A 168 3.11 -5.03 -11.92
C LEU A 168 3.49 -3.75 -12.63
N LEU A 169 2.62 -3.27 -13.52
CA LEU A 169 2.84 -2.08 -14.31
C LEU A 169 1.65 -1.14 -14.17
N TRP A 170 1.91 0.07 -13.70
CA TRP A 170 0.98 1.19 -13.73
C TRP A 170 1.37 2.14 -14.86
N LEU A 171 0.40 2.46 -15.71
CA LEU A 171 0.49 3.49 -16.73
C LEU A 171 -0.49 4.60 -16.35
N SER A 172 0.04 5.72 -15.88
CA SER A 172 -0.74 6.83 -15.36
C SER A 172 -0.62 8.05 -16.28
N GLU A 173 -1.73 8.74 -16.47
CA GLU A 173 -1.79 10.04 -17.11
C GLU A 173 -2.53 11.00 -16.18
N TYR A 174 -1.88 12.07 -15.74
CA TYR A 174 -2.50 13.09 -14.89
C TYR A 174 -2.46 14.47 -15.55
N ARG A 175 -3.42 15.31 -15.18
CA ARG A 175 -3.62 16.63 -15.75
C ARG A 175 -2.89 17.67 -14.90
N THR A 176 -2.03 18.45 -15.55
CA THR A 176 -1.34 19.60 -14.97
C THR A 176 -1.80 20.89 -15.66
N GLU A 177 -1.35 22.04 -15.15
CA GLU A 177 -1.56 23.34 -15.80
C GLU A 177 -0.98 23.39 -17.24
N LYS A 178 0.05 22.58 -17.52
CA LYS A 178 0.73 22.52 -18.82
C LYS A 178 0.16 21.45 -19.76
N GLY A 179 -0.86 20.70 -19.31
CA GLY A 179 -1.46 19.60 -20.05
C GLY A 179 -1.26 18.25 -19.36
N TRP A 180 -1.46 17.17 -20.12
CA TRP A 180 -1.33 15.80 -19.62
C TRP A 180 0.12 15.37 -19.51
N VAL A 181 0.48 14.83 -18.36
CA VAL A 181 1.79 14.21 -18.08
C VAL A 181 1.58 12.70 -17.95
N LYS A 182 2.54 11.93 -18.44
CA LYS A 182 2.52 10.47 -18.38
C LYS A 182 3.59 9.97 -17.43
N GLU A 183 3.24 8.98 -16.64
CA GLU A 183 4.13 8.30 -15.72
C GLU A 183 3.96 6.80 -15.84
N GLU A 184 5.07 6.11 -15.66
CA GLU A 184 5.14 4.65 -15.68
C GLU A 184 5.80 4.20 -14.39
N TYR A 185 5.13 3.30 -13.68
CA TYR A 185 5.66 2.67 -12.48
C TYR A 185 5.62 1.15 -12.66
N LEU A 186 6.77 0.52 -12.51
CA LEU A 186 6.95 -0.90 -12.73
C LEU A 186 7.61 -1.52 -11.50
N LEU A 187 6.99 -2.59 -11.00
CA LEU A 187 7.59 -3.50 -10.02
C LEU A 187 7.91 -4.82 -10.73
N VAL A 188 9.16 -5.26 -10.70
CA VAL A 188 9.56 -6.56 -11.26
C VAL A 188 9.97 -7.48 -10.11
N PHE A 189 9.32 -8.64 -10.01
CA PHE A 189 9.58 -9.61 -8.96
C PHE A 189 10.69 -10.56 -9.43
N ARG A 190 11.88 -10.41 -8.83
CA ARG A 190 13.08 -11.22 -9.10
C ARG A 190 13.26 -12.26 -7.99
N ASP A 191 14.26 -13.12 -8.14
CA ASP A 191 14.62 -14.08 -7.09
C ASP A 191 15.39 -13.38 -5.95
N GLU A 192 16.16 -12.31 -6.25
CA GLU A 192 16.91 -11.53 -5.24
C GLU A 192 16.08 -10.44 -4.55
N GLY A 193 14.85 -10.18 -4.95
CA GLY A 193 14.03 -9.11 -4.39
C GLY A 193 13.07 -8.48 -5.38
N ILE A 194 12.65 -7.25 -5.09
CA ILE A 194 11.78 -6.48 -5.97
C ILE A 194 12.59 -5.36 -6.59
N GLU A 195 12.50 -5.25 -7.90
CA GLU A 195 13.12 -4.18 -8.67
C GLU A 195 12.07 -3.09 -8.91
N HIS A 196 12.35 -1.88 -8.42
CA HIS A 196 11.50 -0.71 -8.59
C HIS A 196 11.99 0.11 -9.77
N ARG A 197 11.11 0.35 -10.75
CA ARG A 197 11.41 1.24 -11.87
C ARG A 197 10.34 2.31 -12.01
N TYR A 198 10.76 3.56 -11.86
CA TYR A 198 9.91 4.71 -12.09
C TYR A 198 10.43 5.51 -13.29
N ASN A 199 9.55 5.80 -14.25
CA ASN A 199 9.93 6.48 -15.48
C ASN A 199 8.94 7.60 -15.82
N GLN A 200 9.41 8.84 -15.67
CA GLN A 200 8.70 10.05 -16.08
C GLN A 200 8.97 10.40 -17.55
N ALA A 201 8.72 9.45 -18.46
CA ALA A 201 8.81 9.62 -19.91
C ALA A 201 10.21 10.02 -20.46
N ARG A 202 11.31 9.65 -19.79
CA ARG A 202 12.68 9.95 -20.28
C ARG A 202 13.24 8.89 -21.22
N GLN A 203 12.73 7.66 -21.16
CA GLN A 203 13.07 6.56 -22.09
C GLN A 203 11.83 5.68 -22.31
N PRO A 204 11.54 5.20 -23.52
CA PRO A 204 10.44 4.25 -23.71
C PRO A 204 10.82 2.90 -23.12
N SER A 205 10.10 2.47 -22.08
CA SER A 205 10.21 1.11 -21.57
C SER A 205 9.55 0.12 -22.54
N ILE A 206 10.17 -1.05 -22.76
CA ILE A 206 9.56 -2.11 -23.57
C ILE A 206 8.66 -2.94 -22.65
N TYR A 207 7.35 -2.83 -22.87
CA TYR A 207 6.34 -3.62 -22.17
C TYR A 207 5.68 -4.62 -23.12
N TYR A 208 5.33 -5.79 -22.59
CA TYR A 208 4.66 -6.85 -23.33
C TYR A 208 3.17 -6.92 -22.96
N ILE A 209 2.46 -5.79 -23.06
CA ILE A 209 1.04 -5.68 -22.66
C ILE A 209 0.07 -6.50 -23.54
N GLU A 210 0.52 -6.92 -24.72
CA GLU A 210 -0.25 -7.80 -25.62
C GLU A 210 0.01 -9.30 -25.35
N ASN A 211 0.90 -9.63 -24.40
CA ASN A 211 1.15 -11.00 -23.99
C ASN A 211 -0.08 -11.56 -23.24
N GLU A 212 -0.50 -12.78 -23.56
CA GLU A 212 -1.62 -13.46 -22.88
C GLU A 212 -1.39 -13.61 -21.37
N ASP A 213 -0.11 -13.71 -20.95
CA ASP A 213 0.29 -13.77 -19.54
C ASP A 213 0.39 -12.39 -18.86
N CYS A 214 0.16 -11.29 -19.59
CA CYS A 214 0.07 -9.94 -19.05
C CYS A 214 -1.39 -9.48 -19.07
N ARG A 215 -2.02 -9.43 -17.90
CA ARG A 215 -3.45 -9.16 -17.77
C ARG A 215 -3.68 -7.74 -17.28
N GLU A 216 -4.61 -7.03 -17.91
CA GLU A 216 -5.08 -5.73 -17.42
C GLU A 216 -6.10 -5.93 -16.29
N LEU A 217 -5.90 -5.25 -15.17
CA LEU A 217 -6.91 -5.16 -14.12
C LEU A 217 -7.95 -4.11 -14.52
N LYS A 218 -9.23 -4.49 -14.46
CA LYS A 218 -10.32 -3.60 -14.83
C LYS A 218 -10.38 -2.41 -13.88
N GLY A 219 -10.24 -1.21 -14.43
CA GLY A 219 -10.34 0.02 -13.65
C GLY A 219 -11.76 0.45 -13.30
N VAL A 220 -11.85 1.40 -12.37
CA VAL A 220 -13.11 2.03 -11.90
C VAL A 220 -13.24 3.48 -12.36
N GLU A 221 -14.43 4.06 -12.26
CA GLU A 221 -14.60 5.51 -12.31
C GLU A 221 -14.79 6.03 -10.88
N ALA A 222 -13.91 6.91 -10.43
CA ALA A 222 -13.87 7.41 -9.07
C ALA A 222 -13.64 8.92 -9.05
N THR A 223 -13.82 9.53 -7.87
CA THR A 223 -13.38 10.89 -7.61
C THR A 223 -12.10 10.86 -6.78
N THR A 224 -11.25 11.87 -6.97
CA THR A 224 -10.12 12.10 -6.06
C THR A 224 -10.65 12.33 -4.64
N GLU A 225 -9.84 11.98 -3.64
CA GLU A 225 -10.15 12.34 -2.26
C GLU A 225 -10.13 13.88 -2.09
N PRO A 226 -10.97 14.46 -1.21
CA PRO A 226 -11.06 15.91 -1.00
C PRO A 226 -9.79 16.56 -0.42
#